data_AF-A0A2G9Z7N2-F1
#
_entry.id   AF-A0A2G9Z7N2-F1
#
_cell.length_a   1.000
_cell.length_b   1.000
_cell.length_c   1.000
_cell.angle_alpha   90.00
_cell.angle_beta   90.00
_cell.angle_gamma   90.00
#
_symmetry.space_group_name_H-M   'P 1'
#
loop_
_entity.id
_entity.type
_entity.pdbx_description
1 polymer ?
#
loop_
_entity_poly.entity_id
_entity_poly.type
_entity_poly.pdbx_seq_one_letter_code
_entity_poly.pdbx_strand_id
1 'polypeptide(L)' 'MRSGSHSGVFLPQVATETGWDLETFMGQLCSQKAGLPANCWKNGSVTIYTFEAQVFEEK' A
#
# COMPACT_ATOMS: atom_id res chain seq x y z
N MET A 1 -2.69 -3.75 -3.58
CA MET A 1 -4.13 -3.99 -3.30
C MET A 1 -4.96 -3.81 -4.57
N ARG A 2 -6.12 -4.47 -4.66
CA ARG A 2 -7.04 -4.34 -5.81
C ARG A 2 -8.50 -4.45 -5.37
N SER A 3 -9.38 -3.66 -5.99
CA SER A 3 -10.85 -3.76 -5.88
C SER A 3 -11.50 -3.30 -7.19
N GLY A 4 -12.03 -4.24 -7.98
CA GLY A 4 -12.54 -3.96 -9.32
C GLY A 4 -11.50 -3.31 -10.24
N SER A 5 -11.80 -2.10 -10.72
CA SER A 5 -10.92 -1.24 -11.52
C SER A 5 -9.91 -0.43 -10.70
N HIS A 6 -10.03 -0.42 -9.37
CA HIS A 6 -9.12 0.30 -8.47
C HIS A 6 -7.95 -0.60 -8.06
N SER A 7 -6.73 -0.07 -8.12
CA SER A 7 -5.53 -0.79 -7.66
C SER A 7 -4.46 0.18 -7.21
N GLY A 8 -3.73 -0.19 -6.16
CA GLY A 8 -2.65 0.61 -5.62
C GLY A 8 -1.52 -0.25 -5.09
N VAL A 9 -0.29 0.26 -5.21
CA VAL A 9 0.93 -0.39 -4.69
C VAL A 9 1.84 0.65 -4.05
N PHE A 10 2.49 0.26 -2.96
CA PHE A 10 3.66 0.93 -2.42
C PHE A 10 4.83 -0.04 -2.47
N LEU A 11 6.02 0.49 -2.73
CA LEU A 11 7.25 -0.28 -2.60
C LEU A 11 7.59 -0.47 -1.11
N PRO A 12 8.30 -1.56 -0.74
CA PRO A 12 8.61 -1.85 0.66
C PRO A 12 9.30 -0.69 1.40
N GLN A 13 10.20 0.03 0.73
CA GLN A 13 10.94 1.16 1.33
C GLN A 13 10.05 2.33 1.74
N VAL A 14 8.86 2.49 1.14
CA VAL A 14 7.94 3.58 1.51
C VAL A 14 7.53 3.45 2.98
N ALA A 15 7.32 2.22 3.47
CA ALA A 15 6.98 2.01 4.87
C ALA A 15 8.11 2.46 5.81
N THR A 16 9.37 2.17 5.45
CA THR A 16 10.53 2.52 6.27
C THR A 16 10.91 4.00 6.19
N GLU A 17 10.82 4.62 5.01
CA GLU A 17 11.19 6.02 4.79
C GLU A 17 10.20 7.00 5.41
N THR A 18 8.92 6.64 5.43
CA THR A 18 7.85 7.50 5.98
C THR A 18 7.68 7.34 7.49
N GLY A 19 8.16 6.24 8.06
CA GLY A 19 7.95 5.90 9.47
C GLY A 19 6.47 5.62 9.82
N TRP A 20 5.64 5.29 8.82
CA TRP A 20 4.22 5.00 9.05
C TRP A 20 4.01 3.66 9.74
N ASP A 21 3.06 3.64 10.68
CA ASP A 21 2.54 2.39 11.20
C ASP A 21 1.66 1.67 10.15
N LEU A 22 1.32 0.41 10.42
CA LEU A 22 0.54 -0.41 9.50
C LEU A 22 -0.81 0.25 9.15
N GLU A 23 -1.47 0.86 10.13
CA GLU A 23 -2.77 1.49 9.93
C GLU A 23 -2.67 2.69 8.98
N THR A 24 -1.68 3.56 9.19
CA THR A 24 -1.41 4.71 8.32
C THR A 24 -0.99 4.24 6.93
N PHE A 25 -0.06 3.30 6.83
CA PHE A 25 0.42 2.78 5.55
C PHE A 25 -0.71 2.21 4.70
N MET A 26 -1.56 1.37 5.30
CA MET A 26 -2.71 0.77 4.60
C MET A 26 -3.78 1.81 4.25
N GLY A 27 -3.98 2.81 5.12
CA GLY A 27 -4.88 3.93 4.88
C GLY A 27 -4.45 4.78 3.68
N GLN A 28 -3.16 5.11 3.61
CA GLN A 28 -2.58 5.85 2.49
C GLN A 28 -2.58 5.02 1.20
N LEU A 29 -2.42 3.69 1.30
CA LEU A 29 -2.50 2.81 0.14
C LEU A 29 -3.91 2.81 -0.45
N CYS A 30 -4.94 2.73 0.41
CA CYS A 30 -6.34 2.86 -0.01
C CYS A 30 -6.60 4.22 -0.67
N SER A 31 -6.30 5.32 0.01
CA SER A 31 -6.71 6.66 -0.44
C SER A 31 -5.86 7.19 -1.59
N GLN A 32 -4.54 7.18 -1.48
CA GLN A 32 -3.65 7.83 -2.45
C GLN A 32 -3.37 6.98 -3.67
N LYS A 33 -3.24 5.65 -3.50
CA LYS A 33 -2.81 4.76 -4.59
C LYS A 33 -3.97 4.02 -5.23
N ALA A 34 -4.95 3.58 -4.44
CA ALA A 34 -6.12 2.90 -4.98
C ALA A 34 -7.32 3.82 -5.22
N GLY A 35 -7.33 5.06 -4.70
CA GLY A 35 -8.46 5.98 -4.87
C GLY A 35 -9.73 5.54 -4.11
N LEU A 36 -9.56 4.79 -3.02
CA LEU A 36 -10.63 4.22 -2.21
C LEU A 36 -10.66 4.86 -0.81
N PRO A 37 -11.76 4.73 -0.05
CA PRO A 37 -11.81 5.18 1.34
C PRO A 37 -10.65 4.60 2.17
N ALA A 38 -10.04 5.39 3.06
CA ALA A 38 -8.84 4.97 3.81
C ALA A 38 -9.02 3.67 4.63
N ASN A 39 -10.25 3.32 5.00
CA ASN A 39 -10.58 2.09 5.72
C ASN A 39 -10.94 0.90 4.81
N CYS A 40 -10.75 1.00 3.49
CA CYS A 40 -11.15 -0.03 2.50
C CYS A 40 -10.53 -1.41 2.77
N TRP A 41 -9.36 -1.44 3.40
CA TRP A 41 -8.64 -2.66 3.74
C TRP A 41 -9.20 -3.39 4.96
N LYS A 42 -10.01 -2.73 5.80
CA LYS A 42 -10.52 -3.30 7.06
C LYS A 42 -11.79 -4.15 6.88
N ASN A 43 -12.59 -3.88 5.85
CA ASN A 43 -13.92 -4.46 5.67
C ASN A 43 -13.96 -5.62 4.64
N GLY A 44 -12.80 -6.09 4.18
CA GLY A 44 -12.72 -7.18 3.20
C GLY A 44 -13.14 -6.81 1.76
N SER A 45 -13.38 -5.53 1.46
CA SER A 45 -13.80 -5.06 0.13
C SER A 45 -12.68 -5.04 -0.92
N VAL A 46 -11.45 -5.37 -0.51
CA VAL A 46 -10.25 -5.31 -1.36
C VAL A 46 -9.42 -6.57 -1.19
N THR A 47 -8.77 -7.00 -2.27
CA THR A 47 -7.74 -8.04 -2.21
C THR A 47 -6.39 -7.40 -1.91
N ILE A 48 -5.71 -7.92 -0.88
CA ILE A 48 -4.38 -7.48 -0.47
C ILE A 48 -3.35 -8.49 -1.00
N TYR A 49 -2.27 -7.96 -1.56
CA TYR A 49 -1.13 -8.73 -2.05
C TYR A 49 0.12 -8.16 -1.41
N THR A 50 1.05 -9.03 -1.03
CA THR A 50 2.36 -8.67 -0.49
C THR A 50 3.46 -9.12 -1.45
N PHE A 51 4.57 -8.40 -1.45
CA PHE A 51 5.75 -8.74 -2.23
C PHE A 51 6.99 -8.19 -1.52
N GLU A 52 8.13 -8.72 -1.89
CA GLU A 52 9.44 -8.28 -1.45
C GLU A 52 10.21 -7.71 -2.64
N ALA A 53 11.14 -6.79 -2.40
CA ALA A 53 11.98 -6.20 -3.43
C ALA A 53 13.44 -6.17 -2.96
N GLN A 54 14.36 -6.49 -3.87
CA GLN A 54 15.78 -6.23 -3.69
C GLN A 54 16.12 -4.90 -4.37
N VAL A 55 16.66 -3.95 -3.60
CA VAL A 55 17.01 -2.61 -4.08
C VAL A 55 18.53 -2.52 -4.22
N PHE A 56 19.00 -2.06 -5.38
CA PHE A 56 20.42 -1.83 -5.67
C PHE A 56 20.61 -0.34 -6.01
N GLU A 57 21.66 0.26 -5.47
CA GLU A 57 22.08 1.64 -5.78
C GLU A 57 23.50 1.63 -6.33
N GLU A 58 23.78 2.45 -7.34
CA GLU A 58 25.14 2.63 -7.88
C GLU A 58 26.00 3.49 -6.94
N LYS A 59 27.32 3.23 -6.96
CA LYS A 59 28.32 3.87 -6.10
C LYS A 59 28.83 5.21 -6.63
#